data_AF-U3JCB3-F1
#
_entry.id   AF-U3JCB3-F1
#
_cell.length_a   1.000
_cell.length_b   1.000
_cell.length_c   1.000
_cell.angle_alpha   90.00
_cell.angle_beta   90.00
_cell.angle_gamma   90.00
#
_symmetry.space_group_name_H-M   'P 1'
#
loop_
_entity.id
_entity.type
_entity.pdbx_description
1 polymer ?
#
loop_
_entity_poly.entity_id
_entity_poly.type
_entity_poly.pdbx_seq_one_letter_code
_entity_poly.pdbx_strand_id
1 'polypeptide(L)'
;MTELQPLSGTPPGLSGCPHPGHTMGDNKSRQHKAKIRHWCSASGSQPPRPQCHPLPSQCHRGSNWDILGFTVAQSRPLKKGEHPMCREHEDERINIYCVTCEVPTCSMCKVFGAHKDCEVAPLQTVFQGQKTELNNCISMLVAGNDRIQTIISQLEDSCQSTEENSEAAKRELCARFDALAALLEEKKAELLQRISQEQADKTSFIQSLICQYKEQLERSSRLVETAIQAAEETGGAAFLMNAKQLIKTIVEASKGGRLDKIEQGYESMDAFSVSLDHLTEAVHALDFGPADEDEEYFDGEEEEVEENAAPERTVMAASL
;
A
#
# COMPACT_ATOMS: atom_id res chain seq x y z
N MET A 1 64.15 26.48 -27.43
CA MET A 1 64.60 26.05 -28.77
C MET A 1 65.41 24.78 -28.59
N THR A 2 64.86 23.67 -29.04
CA THR A 2 65.56 22.40 -29.27
C THR A 2 64.71 21.60 -30.26
N GLU A 3 65.35 21.05 -31.27
CA GLU A 3 64.73 20.32 -32.40
C GLU A 3 64.23 18.93 -31.95
N LEU A 4 63.13 18.37 -32.47
CA LEU A 4 62.87 17.87 -33.84
C LEU A 4 63.89 16.77 -34.29
N GLN A 5 63.51 15.63 -34.87
CA GLN A 5 62.20 14.93 -34.91
C GLN A 5 62.40 13.39 -35.15
N PRO A 6 61.62 12.54 -35.90
CA PRO A 6 61.41 11.15 -35.50
C PRO A 6 61.82 10.05 -36.53
N LEU A 7 61.71 8.78 -36.11
CA LEU A 7 61.58 7.57 -36.95
C LEU A 7 60.71 6.52 -36.22
N SER A 8 60.27 5.40 -36.82
CA SER A 8 59.23 5.29 -37.86
C SER A 8 58.94 3.80 -38.17
N GLY A 9 57.68 3.34 -38.07
CA GLY A 9 57.33 1.96 -38.50
C GLY A 9 55.92 1.48 -38.12
N THR A 10 55.18 0.92 -39.09
CA THR A 10 53.81 0.35 -38.99
C THR A 10 53.56 -0.66 -40.13
N PRO A 11 52.45 -1.44 -40.17
CA PRO A 11 51.92 -2.36 -39.16
C PRO A 11 52.10 -3.85 -39.62
N PRO A 12 51.23 -4.58 -40.39
CA PRO A 12 49.75 -4.70 -40.50
C PRO A 12 49.16 -6.13 -40.24
N GLY A 13 47.91 -6.23 -39.75
CA GLY A 13 47.07 -7.46 -39.77
C GLY A 13 47.30 -8.49 -38.64
N LEU A 14 46.34 -9.33 -38.20
CA LEU A 14 45.03 -9.71 -38.76
C LEU A 14 43.93 -9.86 -37.68
N SER A 15 42.79 -9.19 -37.92
CA SER A 15 41.38 -9.60 -37.78
C SER A 15 40.93 -10.83 -36.96
N GLY A 16 39.92 -10.66 -36.08
CA GLY A 16 39.03 -11.75 -35.63
C GLY A 16 38.16 -11.50 -34.38
N CYS A 17 36.90 -11.07 -34.55
CA CYS A 17 35.81 -11.05 -33.54
C CYS A 17 34.51 -11.49 -34.24
N PRO A 18 33.57 -12.23 -33.59
CA PRO A 18 32.59 -11.60 -32.68
C PRO A 18 31.99 -12.44 -31.53
N HIS A 19 31.73 -11.79 -30.37
CA HIS A 19 30.51 -11.84 -29.50
C HIS A 19 29.78 -13.17 -29.11
N PRO A 20 28.86 -13.15 -28.11
CA PRO A 20 28.95 -12.56 -26.77
C PRO A 20 28.45 -13.50 -25.63
N GLY A 21 28.90 -13.28 -24.39
CA GLY A 21 28.29 -13.85 -23.17
C GLY A 21 27.57 -12.77 -22.36
N HIS A 22 26.29 -12.97 -22.01
CA HIS A 22 25.49 -11.96 -21.31
C HIS A 22 25.65 -12.01 -19.78
N THR A 23 25.93 -10.85 -19.17
CA THR A 23 25.71 -10.59 -17.73
C THR A 23 24.70 -9.44 -17.57
N MET A 24 23.41 -9.77 -17.51
CA MET A 24 22.35 -8.80 -17.20
C MET A 24 22.01 -8.79 -15.71
N GLY A 25 22.44 -7.76 -14.99
CA GLY A 25 22.09 -7.51 -13.59
C GLY A 25 22.07 -6.03 -13.23
N ASP A 26 23.25 -5.40 -13.16
CA ASP A 26 23.45 -4.15 -12.41
C ASP A 26 22.91 -2.85 -13.03
N ASN A 27 22.65 -2.83 -14.34
CA ASN A 27 22.47 -1.55 -15.05
C ASN A 27 21.15 -0.82 -14.68
N LYS A 28 20.08 -1.55 -14.36
CA LYS A 28 18.81 -0.95 -13.90
C LYS A 28 18.96 -0.24 -12.54
N SER A 29 19.69 -0.84 -11.59
CA SER A 29 19.89 -0.26 -10.25
C SER A 29 20.68 1.05 -10.30
N ARG A 30 21.73 1.11 -11.13
CA ARG A 30 22.53 2.33 -11.33
C ARG A 30 21.72 3.46 -12.00
N GLN A 31 20.90 3.16 -13.01
CA GLN A 31 20.01 4.16 -13.60
C GLN A 31 18.96 4.68 -12.60
N HIS A 32 18.41 3.83 -11.72
CA HIS A 32 17.44 4.26 -10.72
C HIS A 32 18.08 5.21 -9.69
N LYS A 33 19.24 4.84 -9.12
CA LYS A 33 19.98 5.68 -8.15
C LYS A 33 20.43 7.02 -8.75
N ALA A 34 20.77 7.05 -10.04
CA ALA A 34 21.10 8.29 -10.75
C ALA A 34 19.89 9.24 -10.91
N LYS A 35 18.72 8.71 -11.29
CA LYS A 35 17.49 9.53 -11.43
C LYS A 35 17.04 10.15 -10.10
N ILE A 36 17.06 9.36 -9.02
CA ILE A 36 16.67 9.85 -7.68
C ILE A 36 17.59 10.99 -7.22
N ARG A 37 18.91 10.85 -7.38
CA ARG A 37 19.87 11.91 -7.03
C ARG A 37 19.68 13.19 -7.85
N HIS A 38 19.31 13.09 -9.13
CA HIS A 38 19.12 14.27 -9.97
C HIS A 38 17.80 15.02 -9.64
N TRP A 39 16.75 14.29 -9.28
CA TRP A 39 15.46 14.88 -8.89
C TRP A 39 15.54 15.65 -7.56
N CYS A 40 16.24 15.08 -6.57
CA CYS A 40 16.39 15.65 -5.22
C CYS A 40 17.14 16.99 -5.16
N SER A 41 17.78 17.43 -6.26
CA SER A 41 18.46 18.74 -6.36
C SER A 41 17.73 19.76 -7.23
N ALA A 42 16.64 19.37 -7.90
CA ALA A 42 15.96 20.20 -8.91
C ALA A 42 14.63 20.82 -8.43
N SER A 43 13.99 20.24 -7.41
CA SER A 43 12.72 20.71 -6.87
C SER A 43 12.63 20.45 -5.37
N GLY A 44 12.36 21.49 -4.58
CA GLY A 44 12.09 21.41 -3.14
C GLY A 44 10.69 20.83 -2.86
N SER A 45 10.44 19.61 -3.31
CA SER A 45 9.15 18.94 -3.28
C SER A 45 9.34 17.51 -2.79
N GLN A 46 8.51 17.09 -1.85
CA GLN A 46 8.54 15.72 -1.33
C GLN A 46 8.32 14.71 -2.48
N PRO A 47 8.95 13.52 -2.43
CA PRO A 47 8.58 12.45 -3.34
C PRO A 47 7.07 12.17 -3.19
N PRO A 48 6.34 11.90 -4.29
CA PRO A 48 4.93 11.59 -4.19
C PRO A 48 4.75 10.37 -3.29
N ARG A 49 3.83 10.44 -2.31
CA ARG A 49 3.39 9.26 -1.56
C ARG A 49 3.08 8.15 -2.58
N PRO A 50 3.49 6.90 -2.36
CA PRO A 50 2.95 5.79 -3.12
C PRO A 50 1.45 5.77 -2.88
N GLN A 51 0.66 6.14 -3.89
CA GLN A 51 -0.79 6.00 -3.81
C GLN A 51 -1.06 4.51 -3.83
N CYS A 52 -1.47 3.97 -2.67
CA CYS A 52 -2.03 2.64 -2.58
C CYS A 52 -3.36 2.64 -3.35
N HIS A 53 -3.28 2.41 -4.66
CA HIS A 53 -4.45 2.18 -5.47
C HIS A 53 -5.14 0.91 -4.95
N PRO A 54 -6.45 0.97 -4.62
CA PRO A 54 -7.20 -0.25 -4.34
C PRO A 54 -7.07 -1.21 -5.52
N LEU A 55 -6.76 -2.47 -5.23
CA LEU A 55 -6.92 -3.52 -6.23
C LEU A 55 -8.41 -3.57 -6.60
N PRO A 56 -8.80 -3.65 -7.88
CA PRO A 56 -10.21 -3.70 -8.24
C PRO A 56 -10.82 -5.05 -7.80
N SER A 57 -11.44 -5.07 -6.63
CA SER A 57 -12.29 -6.16 -6.14
C SER A 57 -13.60 -6.21 -6.93
N GLN A 58 -13.49 -6.58 -8.20
CA GLN A 58 -14.61 -6.90 -9.07
C GLN A 58 -15.18 -8.29 -8.72
N CYS A 59 -15.64 -8.43 -7.47
CA CYS A 59 -16.70 -9.39 -7.22
C CYS A 59 -17.95 -8.90 -7.96
N HIS A 60 -18.61 -9.78 -8.72
CA HIS A 60 -19.64 -9.36 -9.66
C HIS A 60 -20.94 -8.98 -8.93
N ARG A 61 -21.10 -7.68 -8.70
CA ARG A 61 -22.33 -7.06 -8.18
C ARG A 61 -23.54 -7.44 -9.05
N GLY A 62 -24.30 -8.46 -8.64
CA GLY A 62 -25.50 -8.87 -9.37
C GLY A 62 -25.96 -10.31 -9.17
N SER A 63 -26.81 -10.53 -8.17
CA SER A 63 -27.91 -11.50 -8.25
C SER A 63 -29.16 -10.87 -7.65
N ASN A 64 -29.87 -10.10 -8.47
CA ASN A 64 -31.13 -9.47 -8.09
C ASN A 64 -32.25 -10.52 -8.11
N TRP A 65 -32.37 -11.28 -7.03
CA TRP A 65 -33.38 -12.33 -6.88
C TRP A 65 -34.81 -11.79 -6.79
N ASP A 66 -35.03 -10.51 -6.47
CA ASP A 66 -36.36 -9.87 -6.45
C ASP A 66 -37.06 -9.89 -7.82
N ILE A 67 -36.30 -10.08 -8.91
CA ILE A 67 -36.85 -10.26 -10.27
C ILE A 67 -37.55 -11.62 -10.42
N LEU A 68 -37.11 -12.65 -9.70
CA LEU A 68 -37.78 -13.95 -9.63
C LEU A 68 -38.81 -13.94 -8.49
N GLY A 69 -39.89 -13.20 -8.70
CA GLY A 69 -40.98 -12.95 -7.73
C GLY A 69 -41.80 -14.18 -7.33
N PHE A 70 -41.16 -15.21 -6.76
CA PHE A 70 -41.75 -16.35 -6.06
C PHE A 70 -42.33 -15.95 -4.70
N THR A 71 -43.15 -14.90 -4.70
CA THR A 71 -44.20 -14.78 -3.68
C THR A 71 -45.02 -16.08 -3.71
N VAL A 72 -45.13 -16.76 -2.57
CA VAL A 72 -45.86 -18.03 -2.45
C VAL A 72 -47.29 -17.79 -2.95
N ALA A 73 -47.59 -18.33 -4.14
CA ALA A 73 -48.78 -17.95 -4.89
C ALA A 73 -50.03 -18.46 -4.18
N GLN A 74 -50.66 -17.59 -3.39
CA GLN A 74 -51.86 -17.88 -2.60
C GLN A 74 -52.88 -18.66 -3.43
N SER A 75 -53.23 -19.85 -2.93
CA SER A 75 -53.98 -20.93 -3.56
C SER A 75 -54.99 -20.50 -4.63
N ARG A 76 -54.50 -20.29 -5.87
CA ARG A 76 -55.35 -19.83 -6.96
C ARG A 76 -56.41 -20.90 -7.25
N PRO A 77 -57.72 -20.58 -7.27
CA PRO A 77 -58.76 -21.58 -7.40
C PRO A 77 -58.53 -22.49 -8.61
N LEU A 78 -58.47 -23.80 -8.36
CA LEU A 78 -58.34 -24.81 -9.41
C LEU A 78 -59.55 -24.73 -10.35
N LYS A 79 -59.38 -24.08 -11.50
CA LYS A 79 -60.27 -24.26 -12.63
C LYS A 79 -60.29 -25.77 -12.93
N LYS A 80 -61.47 -26.39 -12.95
CA LYS A 80 -61.63 -27.76 -13.44
C LYS A 80 -61.20 -27.76 -14.91
N GLY A 81 -60.00 -28.27 -15.18
CA GLY A 81 -59.58 -28.61 -16.54
C GLY A 81 -60.48 -29.71 -17.09
N GLU A 82 -60.73 -29.67 -18.39
CA GLU A 82 -61.35 -30.79 -19.09
C GLU A 82 -60.34 -31.96 -19.10
N HIS A 83 -60.78 -33.15 -18.68
CA HIS A 83 -59.91 -34.32 -18.68
C HIS A 83 -59.65 -34.73 -20.14
N PRO A 84 -58.40 -35.00 -20.54
CA PRO A 84 -58.10 -35.40 -21.90
C PRO A 84 -58.78 -36.72 -22.25
N MET A 85 -59.12 -36.88 -23.53
CA MET A 85 -59.60 -38.15 -24.07
C MET A 85 -58.42 -39.12 -24.28
N CYS A 86 -58.70 -40.42 -24.26
CA CYS A 86 -57.70 -41.44 -24.53
C CYS A 86 -57.36 -41.50 -26.03
N ARG A 87 -56.08 -41.74 -26.35
CA ARG A 87 -55.60 -41.89 -27.74
C ARG A 87 -55.94 -43.23 -28.39
N GLU A 88 -56.30 -44.23 -27.59
CA GLU A 88 -56.72 -45.57 -28.05
C GLU A 88 -58.25 -45.72 -28.06
N HIS A 89 -58.95 -44.88 -27.30
CA HIS A 89 -60.39 -44.96 -27.05
C HIS A 89 -60.95 -43.54 -27.05
N GLU A 90 -61.29 -43.01 -28.22
CA GLU A 90 -61.56 -41.57 -28.44
C GLU A 90 -62.77 -41.04 -27.65
N ASP A 91 -63.76 -41.89 -27.36
CA ASP A 91 -64.93 -41.57 -26.52
C ASP A 91 -64.63 -41.62 -25.00
N GLU A 92 -63.47 -42.16 -24.59
CA GLU A 92 -63.15 -42.46 -23.19
C GLU A 92 -62.24 -41.39 -22.55
N ARG A 93 -62.66 -40.82 -21.42
CA ARG A 93 -61.83 -39.87 -20.66
C ARG A 93 -60.73 -40.56 -19.87
N ILE A 94 -59.56 -39.94 -19.82
CA ILE A 94 -58.48 -40.28 -18.89
C ILE A 94 -58.94 -39.96 -17.46
N ASN A 95 -59.09 -41.00 -16.64
CA ASN A 95 -59.73 -40.96 -15.32
C ASN A 95 -59.09 -41.90 -14.28
N ILE A 96 -58.15 -42.74 -14.70
CA ILE A 96 -57.43 -43.72 -13.88
C ILE A 96 -55.93 -43.41 -13.96
N TYR A 97 -55.16 -43.74 -12.93
CA TYR A 97 -53.70 -43.77 -13.00
C TYR A 97 -53.19 -45.20 -12.94
N CYS A 98 -52.34 -45.58 -13.88
CA CYS A 98 -51.69 -46.89 -13.88
C CYS A 98 -50.42 -46.81 -13.04
N VAL A 99 -50.42 -47.46 -11.88
CA VAL A 99 -49.30 -47.42 -10.93
C VAL A 99 -48.12 -48.22 -11.49
N THR A 100 -48.37 -49.41 -12.05
CA THR A 100 -47.32 -50.27 -12.64
C THR A 100 -46.63 -49.67 -13.87
N CYS A 101 -47.21 -48.64 -14.50
CA CYS A 101 -46.65 -48.00 -15.69
C CYS A 101 -46.43 -46.48 -15.51
N GLU A 102 -46.68 -45.94 -14.32
CA GLU A 102 -46.57 -44.52 -13.95
C GLU A 102 -47.30 -43.52 -14.87
N VAL A 103 -48.31 -43.97 -15.62
CA VAL A 103 -49.04 -43.16 -16.62
C VAL A 103 -50.54 -43.04 -16.36
N PRO A 104 -51.16 -41.88 -16.65
CA PRO A 104 -52.61 -41.72 -16.60
C PRO A 104 -53.28 -42.43 -17.80
N THR A 105 -54.42 -43.09 -17.55
CA THR A 105 -55.11 -43.97 -18.50
C THR A 105 -56.65 -43.90 -18.36
N CYS A 106 -57.39 -44.63 -19.19
CA CYS A 106 -58.86 -44.70 -19.15
C CYS A 106 -59.39 -46.09 -18.77
N SER A 107 -60.70 -46.16 -18.47
CA SER A 107 -61.42 -47.40 -18.16
C SER A 107 -61.18 -48.52 -19.18
N MET A 108 -61.25 -48.23 -20.49
CA MET A 108 -61.14 -49.25 -21.53
C MET A 108 -59.71 -49.82 -21.66
N CYS A 109 -58.68 -48.97 -21.57
CA CYS A 109 -57.28 -49.42 -21.49
C CYS A 109 -57.01 -50.35 -20.29
N LYS A 110 -57.79 -50.22 -19.20
CA LYS A 110 -57.68 -51.07 -18.00
C LYS A 110 -58.58 -52.32 -18.02
N VAL A 111 -59.75 -52.30 -18.66
CA VAL A 111 -60.61 -53.51 -18.69
C VAL A 111 -60.24 -54.45 -19.84
N PHE A 112 -59.84 -53.89 -21.00
CA PHE A 112 -59.61 -54.67 -22.23
C PHE A 112 -58.27 -54.38 -22.92
N GLY A 113 -57.66 -53.21 -22.70
CA GLY A 113 -56.41 -52.78 -23.34
C GLY A 113 -55.13 -53.14 -22.59
N ALA A 114 -54.05 -52.40 -22.90
CA ALA A 114 -52.68 -52.72 -22.49
C ALA A 114 -52.40 -52.73 -20.97
N HIS A 115 -53.26 -52.11 -20.16
CA HIS A 115 -53.09 -52.05 -18.69
C HIS A 115 -53.95 -53.06 -17.93
N LYS A 116 -54.52 -54.06 -18.63
CA LYS A 116 -55.42 -55.07 -18.06
C LYS A 116 -54.90 -55.69 -16.76
N ASP A 117 -53.64 -56.12 -16.75
CA ASP A 117 -53.05 -56.85 -15.62
C ASP A 117 -52.18 -55.94 -14.71
N CYS A 118 -52.17 -54.63 -14.94
CA CYS A 118 -51.46 -53.62 -14.14
C CYS A 118 -52.24 -53.19 -12.90
N GLU A 119 -51.56 -52.78 -11.84
CA GLU A 119 -52.17 -52.10 -10.69
C GLU A 119 -52.58 -50.65 -11.05
N VAL A 120 -53.74 -50.22 -10.56
CA VAL A 120 -54.33 -48.91 -10.86
C VAL A 120 -54.90 -48.22 -9.63
N ALA A 121 -54.82 -46.89 -9.61
CA ALA A 121 -55.38 -46.04 -8.57
C ALA A 121 -56.31 -44.96 -9.18
N PRO A 122 -57.24 -44.38 -8.38
CA PRO A 122 -58.04 -43.24 -8.83
C PRO A 122 -57.14 -42.05 -9.16
N LEU A 123 -57.26 -41.50 -10.38
CA LEU A 123 -56.37 -40.44 -10.88
C LEU A 123 -56.34 -39.21 -9.95
N GLN A 124 -57.49 -38.83 -9.39
CA GLN A 124 -57.60 -37.72 -8.45
C GLN A 124 -56.77 -37.95 -7.17
N THR A 125 -56.67 -39.18 -6.67
CA THR A 125 -55.90 -39.49 -5.46
C THR A 125 -54.40 -39.34 -5.72
N VAL A 126 -53.90 -39.93 -6.82
CA VAL A 126 -52.49 -39.81 -7.21
C VAL A 126 -52.13 -38.36 -7.51
N PHE A 127 -52.99 -37.63 -8.23
CA PHE A 127 -52.78 -36.22 -8.53
C PHE A 127 -52.64 -35.35 -7.27
N GLN A 128 -53.47 -35.54 -6.23
CA GLN A 128 -53.31 -34.78 -4.99
C GLN A 128 -52.07 -35.21 -4.21
N GLY A 129 -51.70 -36.50 -4.23
CA GLY A 129 -50.46 -37.01 -3.65
C GLY A 129 -49.22 -36.38 -4.27
N GLN A 130 -49.00 -36.61 -5.56
CA GLN A 130 -47.85 -36.07 -6.31
C GLN A 130 -47.80 -34.54 -6.30
N LYS A 131 -48.95 -33.85 -6.30
CA LYS A 131 -48.98 -32.39 -6.15
C LYS A 131 -48.55 -31.93 -4.76
N THR A 132 -48.91 -32.67 -3.71
CA THR A 132 -48.51 -32.35 -2.33
C THR A 132 -47.02 -32.60 -2.13
N GLU A 133 -46.52 -33.74 -2.62
CA GLU A 133 -45.10 -34.08 -2.68
C GLU A 133 -44.28 -33.01 -3.43
N LEU A 134 -44.71 -32.63 -4.64
CA LEU A 134 -44.08 -31.55 -5.42
C LEU A 134 -44.08 -30.21 -4.66
N ASN A 135 -45.18 -29.84 -4.00
CA ASN A 135 -45.22 -28.63 -3.18
C ASN A 135 -44.23 -28.70 -2.00
N ASN A 136 -44.09 -29.86 -1.35
CA ASN A 136 -43.14 -30.07 -0.26
C ASN A 136 -41.70 -29.93 -0.76
N CYS A 137 -41.36 -30.55 -1.89
CA CYS A 137 -40.04 -30.41 -2.53
C CYS A 137 -39.75 -28.95 -2.93
N ILE A 138 -40.74 -28.21 -3.43
CA ILE A 138 -40.62 -26.77 -3.70
C ILE A 138 -40.35 -25.99 -2.40
N SER A 139 -41.09 -26.27 -1.31
CA SER A 139 -40.85 -25.62 0.00
C SER A 139 -39.45 -25.91 0.55
N MET A 140 -38.96 -27.15 0.41
CA MET A 140 -37.58 -27.51 0.80
C MET A 140 -36.54 -26.77 -0.04
N LEU A 141 -36.75 -26.64 -1.35
CA LEU A 141 -35.83 -25.93 -2.25
C LEU A 141 -35.81 -24.41 -1.97
N VAL A 142 -36.96 -23.80 -1.65
CA VAL A 142 -37.03 -22.39 -1.24
C VAL A 142 -36.23 -22.18 0.05
N ALA A 143 -36.47 -22.98 1.10
CA ALA A 143 -35.72 -22.88 2.35
C ALA A 143 -34.21 -23.16 2.18
N GLY A 144 -33.83 -24.03 1.23
CA GLY A 144 -32.43 -24.24 0.83
C GLY A 144 -31.82 -23.00 0.18
N ASN A 145 -32.54 -22.34 -0.72
CA ASN A 145 -32.09 -21.10 -1.37
C ASN A 145 -31.98 -19.94 -0.37
N ASP A 146 -32.90 -19.81 0.59
CA ASP A 146 -32.86 -18.78 1.63
C ASP A 146 -31.60 -18.92 2.51
N ARG A 147 -31.21 -20.17 2.84
CA ARG A 147 -29.95 -20.48 3.55
C ARG A 147 -28.72 -20.11 2.71
N ILE A 148 -28.71 -20.49 1.43
CA ILE A 148 -27.61 -20.15 0.51
C ILE A 148 -27.46 -18.63 0.36
N GLN A 149 -28.57 -17.88 0.23
CA GLN A 149 -28.54 -16.42 0.15
C GLN A 149 -28.04 -15.78 1.45
N THR A 150 -28.36 -16.36 2.60
CA THR A 150 -27.82 -15.93 3.91
C THR A 150 -26.30 -16.09 3.94
N ILE A 151 -25.78 -17.24 3.50
CA ILE A 151 -24.33 -17.52 3.43
C ILE A 151 -23.63 -16.57 2.43
N ILE A 152 -24.25 -16.29 1.29
CA ILE A 152 -23.72 -15.32 0.31
C ILE A 152 -23.53 -13.95 0.97
N SER A 153 -24.54 -13.43 1.67
CA SER A 153 -24.43 -12.12 2.31
C SER A 153 -23.41 -12.09 3.46
N GLN A 154 -23.28 -13.18 4.24
CA GLN A 154 -22.19 -13.31 5.24
C GLN A 154 -20.80 -13.28 4.59
N LEU A 155 -20.63 -13.90 3.42
CA LEU A 155 -19.39 -13.84 2.66
C LEU A 155 -19.13 -12.45 2.06
N GLU A 156 -20.17 -11.75 1.58
CA GLU A 156 -20.06 -10.36 1.11
C GLU A 156 -19.64 -9.40 2.24
N ASP A 157 -20.25 -9.49 3.41
CA ASP A 157 -19.90 -8.71 4.61
C ASP A 157 -18.46 -9.02 5.08
N SER A 158 -18.06 -10.31 5.08
CA SER A 158 -16.70 -10.73 5.43
C SER A 158 -15.65 -10.22 4.44
N CYS A 159 -15.96 -10.19 3.13
CA CYS A 159 -15.11 -9.55 2.13
C CYS A 159 -14.94 -8.05 2.40
N GLN A 160 -16.04 -7.33 2.65
CA GLN A 160 -15.98 -5.90 2.94
C GLN A 160 -15.18 -5.61 4.22
N SER A 161 -15.42 -6.37 5.30
CA SER A 161 -14.65 -6.23 6.55
C SER A 161 -13.16 -6.46 6.33
N THR A 162 -12.79 -7.48 5.55
CA THR A 162 -11.40 -7.77 5.18
C THR A 162 -10.76 -6.62 4.39
N GLU A 163 -11.48 -6.03 3.43
CA GLU A 163 -11.00 -4.85 2.69
C GLU A 163 -10.77 -3.65 3.61
N GLU A 164 -11.77 -3.29 4.43
CA GLU A 164 -11.71 -2.14 5.36
C GLU A 164 -10.61 -2.30 6.41
N ASN A 165 -10.44 -3.50 6.97
CA ASN A 165 -9.36 -3.84 7.90
C ASN A 165 -7.99 -3.76 7.22
N SER A 166 -7.87 -4.22 5.96
CA SER A 166 -6.63 -4.09 5.20
C SER A 166 -6.25 -2.62 4.94
N GLU A 167 -7.23 -1.77 4.64
CA GLU A 167 -7.00 -0.32 4.48
C GLU A 167 -6.73 0.38 5.81
N ALA A 168 -7.27 -0.11 6.93
CA ALA A 168 -6.89 0.36 8.27
C ALA A 168 -5.41 0.04 8.58
N ALA A 169 -4.98 -1.19 8.35
CA ALA A 169 -3.59 -1.61 8.54
C ALA A 169 -2.61 -0.83 7.65
N LYS A 170 -2.95 -0.61 6.36
CA LYS A 170 -2.14 0.20 5.43
C LYS A 170 -2.02 1.66 5.90
N ARG A 171 -3.11 2.26 6.40
CA ARG A 171 -3.12 3.64 6.93
C ARG A 171 -2.27 3.77 8.19
N GLU A 172 -2.38 2.83 9.12
CA GLU A 172 -1.60 2.80 10.35
C GLU A 172 -0.09 2.62 10.07
N LEU A 173 0.26 1.69 9.17
CA LEU A 173 1.65 1.49 8.75
C LEU A 173 2.23 2.77 8.11
N CYS A 174 1.47 3.42 7.21
CA CYS A 174 1.86 4.71 6.65
C CYS A 174 2.11 5.76 7.75
N ALA A 175 1.18 5.92 8.69
CA ALA A 175 1.26 6.92 9.75
C ALA A 175 2.49 6.72 10.66
N ARG A 176 2.87 5.47 10.96
CA ARG A 176 4.11 5.15 11.71
C ARG A 176 5.37 5.57 10.95
N PHE A 177 5.45 5.28 9.65
CA PHE A 177 6.58 5.73 8.82
C PHE A 177 6.62 7.25 8.62
N ASP A 178 5.47 7.90 8.47
CA ASP A 178 5.36 9.37 8.40
C ASP A 178 5.89 10.03 9.69
N ALA A 179 5.55 9.48 10.86
CA ALA A 179 6.02 9.97 12.16
C ALA A 179 7.54 9.80 12.34
N LEU A 180 8.10 8.65 11.93
CA LEU A 180 9.55 8.42 11.92
C LEU A 180 10.28 9.38 10.97
N ALA A 181 9.72 9.64 9.78
CA ALA A 181 10.28 10.61 8.84
C ALA A 181 10.28 12.04 9.39
N ALA A 182 9.21 12.45 10.09
CA ALA A 182 9.13 13.75 10.74
C ALA A 182 10.20 13.93 11.83
N LEU A 183 10.39 12.92 12.70
CA LEU A 183 11.44 12.93 13.74
C LEU A 183 12.86 12.99 13.16
N LEU A 184 13.11 12.29 12.04
CA LEU A 184 14.41 12.33 11.35
C LEU A 184 14.70 13.70 10.72
N GLU A 185 13.69 14.32 10.09
CA GLU A 185 13.84 15.69 9.55
C GLU A 185 13.98 16.75 10.67
N GLU A 186 13.31 16.60 11.81
CA GLU A 186 13.53 17.45 12.99
C GLU A 186 14.97 17.34 13.51
N LYS A 187 15.49 16.11 13.71
CA LYS A 187 16.87 15.92 14.17
C LYS A 187 17.91 16.42 13.17
N LYS A 188 17.65 16.27 11.87
CA LYS A 188 18.45 16.84 10.79
C LYS A 188 18.45 18.38 10.83
N ALA A 189 17.30 19.02 11.03
CA ALA A 189 17.19 20.47 11.17
C ALA A 189 17.95 20.98 12.41
N GLU A 190 17.83 20.30 13.55
CA GLU A 190 18.56 20.60 14.77
C GLU A 190 20.09 20.54 14.56
N LEU A 191 20.59 19.47 13.92
CA LEU A 191 22.02 19.31 13.62
C LEU A 191 22.54 20.39 12.65
N LEU A 192 21.76 20.72 11.61
CA LEU A 192 22.09 21.81 10.69
C LEU A 192 22.13 23.17 11.39
N GLN A 193 21.19 23.45 12.30
CA GLN A 193 21.17 24.68 13.09
C GLN A 193 22.44 24.82 13.94
N ARG A 194 22.93 23.74 14.56
CA ARG A 194 24.19 23.75 15.32
C ARG A 194 25.40 24.09 14.44
N ILE A 195 25.47 23.51 13.23
CA ILE A 195 26.52 23.82 12.24
C ILE A 195 26.47 25.29 11.82
N SER A 196 25.28 25.81 11.52
CA SER A 196 25.09 27.22 11.15
C SER A 196 25.42 28.19 12.28
N GLN A 197 25.12 27.84 13.54
CA GLN A 197 25.46 28.66 14.70
C GLN A 197 26.98 28.76 14.88
N GLU A 198 27.70 27.63 14.92
CA GLU A 198 29.16 27.62 15.02
C GLU A 198 29.82 28.36 13.84
N GLN A 199 29.32 28.16 12.61
CA GLN A 199 29.81 28.87 11.44
C GLN A 199 29.57 30.39 11.55
N ALA A 200 28.42 30.82 12.07
CA ALA A 200 28.12 32.23 12.31
C ALA A 200 29.03 32.83 13.40
N ASP A 201 29.23 32.14 14.52
CA ASP A 201 30.06 32.61 15.63
C ASP A 201 31.53 32.72 15.22
N LYS A 202 32.09 31.71 14.54
CA LYS A 202 33.45 31.75 13.97
C LYS A 202 33.61 32.90 12.97
N THR A 203 32.63 33.08 12.08
CA THR A 203 32.66 34.15 11.07
C THR A 203 32.58 35.53 11.74
N SER A 204 31.73 35.69 12.75
CA SER A 204 31.55 36.91 13.54
C SER A 204 32.83 37.30 14.28
N PHE A 205 33.48 36.34 14.95
CA PHE A 205 34.76 36.55 15.62
C PHE A 205 35.84 37.03 14.65
N ILE A 206 36.02 36.33 13.52
CA ILE A 206 37.00 36.70 12.48
C ILE A 206 36.71 38.10 11.91
N GLN A 207 35.45 38.43 11.63
CA GLN A 207 35.07 39.77 11.16
C GLN A 207 35.38 40.86 12.21
N SER A 208 35.08 40.61 13.49
CA SER A 208 35.39 41.54 14.58
C SER A 208 36.89 41.81 14.69
N LEU A 209 37.72 40.78 14.50
CA LEU A 209 39.17 40.88 14.57
C LEU A 209 39.74 41.62 13.34
N ILE A 210 39.19 41.38 12.15
CA ILE A 210 39.52 42.15 10.93
C ILE A 210 39.21 43.64 11.13
N CYS A 211 38.09 43.99 11.77
CA CYS A 211 37.77 45.38 12.08
C CYS A 211 38.79 46.00 13.06
N GLN A 212 39.14 45.30 14.14
CA GLN A 212 40.15 45.77 15.11
C GLN A 212 41.53 46.02 14.45
N TYR A 213 42.00 45.10 13.59
CA TYR A 213 43.24 45.27 12.84
C TYR A 213 43.17 46.45 11.85
N LYS A 214 42.03 46.67 11.18
CA LYS A 214 41.81 47.83 10.30
C LYS A 214 41.86 49.14 11.08
N GLU A 215 41.20 49.24 12.23
CA GLU A 215 41.26 50.47 13.03
C GLU A 215 42.67 50.74 13.58
N GLN A 216 43.42 49.69 13.99
CA GLN A 216 44.81 49.86 14.40
C GLN A 216 45.68 50.36 13.24
N LEU A 217 45.46 49.85 12.02
CA LEU A 217 46.14 50.30 10.81
C LEU A 217 45.81 51.77 10.48
N GLU A 218 44.54 52.18 10.55
CA GLU A 218 44.14 53.58 10.37
C GLU A 218 44.78 54.52 11.41
N ARG A 219 44.76 54.14 12.70
CA ARG A 219 45.42 54.91 13.77
C ARG A 219 46.92 55.03 13.51
N SER A 220 47.56 53.97 12.99
CA SER A 220 48.97 54.00 12.59
C SER A 220 49.23 54.88 11.36
N SER A 221 48.35 54.87 10.35
CA SER A 221 48.47 55.72 9.16
C SER A 221 48.44 57.21 9.54
N ARG A 222 47.44 57.62 10.33
CA ARG A 222 47.31 59.01 10.80
C ARG A 222 48.51 59.46 11.64
N LEU A 223 49.13 58.57 12.41
CA LEU A 223 50.38 58.85 13.13
C LEU A 223 51.57 59.02 12.18
N VAL A 224 51.66 58.24 11.10
CA VAL A 224 52.69 58.39 10.06
C VAL A 224 52.50 59.69 9.27
N GLU A 225 51.27 60.02 8.87
CA GLU A 225 50.91 61.28 8.22
C GLU A 225 51.30 62.49 9.11
N THR A 226 50.97 62.44 10.40
CA THR A 226 51.38 63.45 11.40
C THR A 226 52.90 63.52 11.56
N ALA A 227 53.60 62.37 11.50
CA ALA A 227 55.06 62.31 11.59
C ALA A 227 55.75 62.95 10.38
N ILE A 228 55.23 62.73 9.17
CA ILE A 228 55.72 63.33 7.93
C ILE A 228 55.51 64.85 7.98
N GLN A 229 54.29 65.30 8.28
CA GLN A 229 53.98 66.74 8.37
C GLN A 229 54.84 67.45 9.44
N ALA A 230 55.12 66.79 10.57
CA ALA A 230 56.03 67.32 11.58
C ALA A 230 57.51 67.32 11.13
N ALA A 231 57.93 66.39 10.28
CA ALA A 231 59.30 66.35 9.73
C ALA A 231 59.53 67.39 8.62
N GLU A 232 58.47 67.92 8.01
CA GLU A 232 58.49 69.01 7.02
C GLU A 232 58.52 70.42 7.68
N GLU A 233 58.43 70.50 9.01
CA GLU A 233 58.48 71.78 9.75
C GLU A 233 59.83 72.49 9.60
N THR A 234 59.80 73.73 9.15
CA THR A 234 60.98 74.57 8.92
C THR A 234 61.39 75.36 10.16
N GLY A 235 60.44 75.63 11.08
CA GLY A 235 60.68 76.31 12.34
C GLY A 235 61.23 75.37 13.41
N GLY A 236 62.56 75.25 13.51
CA GLY A 236 63.21 74.32 14.45
C GLY A 236 62.76 74.39 15.92
N ALA A 237 62.32 75.56 16.40
CA ALA A 237 61.71 75.70 17.73
C ALA A 237 60.30 75.07 17.81
N ALA A 238 59.45 75.30 16.80
CA ALA A 238 58.11 74.72 16.72
C ALA A 238 58.16 73.20 16.56
N PHE A 239 59.11 72.69 15.78
CA PHE A 239 59.43 71.27 15.69
C PHE A 239 59.75 70.68 17.07
N LEU A 240 60.71 71.26 17.80
CA LEU A 240 61.18 70.72 19.08
C LEU A 240 60.11 70.74 20.19
N MET A 241 59.13 71.65 20.14
CA MET A 241 58.00 71.66 21.08
C MET A 241 57.16 70.37 21.01
N ASN A 242 56.97 69.80 19.82
CA ASN A 242 56.07 68.68 19.59
C ASN A 242 56.81 67.34 19.34
N ALA A 243 57.99 67.38 18.71
CA ALA A 243 58.71 66.19 18.24
C ALA A 243 58.96 65.14 19.33
N LYS A 244 59.33 65.56 20.56
CA LYS A 244 59.61 64.62 21.66
C LYS A 244 58.39 63.79 22.07
N GLN A 245 57.19 64.39 22.07
CA GLN A 245 55.96 63.67 22.38
C GLN A 245 55.49 62.82 21.18
N LEU A 246 55.62 63.34 19.95
CA LEU A 246 55.26 62.60 18.74
C LEU A 246 56.12 61.33 18.56
N ILE A 247 57.44 61.44 18.73
CA ILE A 247 58.37 60.29 18.72
C ILE A 247 57.98 59.26 19.79
N LYS A 248 57.62 59.70 21.01
CA LYS A 248 57.15 58.81 22.07
C LYS A 248 55.90 58.05 21.62
N THR A 249 54.87 58.75 21.12
CA THR A 249 53.62 58.14 20.65
C THR A 249 53.86 57.14 19.52
N ILE A 250 54.75 57.44 18.57
CA ILE A 250 55.13 56.52 17.47
C ILE A 250 55.84 55.27 18.01
N VAL A 251 56.78 55.42 18.94
CA VAL A 251 57.51 54.32 19.60
C VAL A 251 56.63 53.49 20.55
N GLU A 252 55.50 54.03 21.00
CA GLU A 252 54.47 53.29 21.74
C GLU A 252 53.53 52.53 20.79
N ALA A 253 53.10 53.14 19.68
CA ALA A 253 52.28 52.49 18.66
C ALA A 253 53.03 51.37 17.89
N SER A 254 54.32 51.56 17.57
CA SER A 254 55.11 50.61 16.77
C SER A 254 55.43 49.30 17.47
N LYS A 255 55.23 49.21 18.80
CA LYS A 255 55.30 47.96 19.57
C LYS A 255 54.12 47.03 19.28
N GLY A 256 53.06 47.54 18.66
CA GLY A 256 51.84 46.82 18.31
C GLY A 256 50.87 46.66 19.48
N GLY A 257 49.58 46.81 19.20
CA GLY A 257 48.55 46.36 20.12
C GLY A 257 48.60 44.83 20.29
N ARG A 258 48.35 44.35 21.51
CA ARG A 258 48.04 42.93 21.76
C ARG A 258 46.60 42.65 21.33
N LEU A 259 46.35 42.65 20.03
CA LEU A 259 45.13 42.07 19.47
C LEU A 259 45.20 40.54 19.56
N ASP A 260 44.03 39.92 19.68
CA ASP A 260 43.88 38.48 19.73
C ASP A 260 44.30 37.82 18.41
N LYS A 261 44.51 36.50 18.44
CA LYS A 261 44.96 35.73 17.29
C LYS A 261 44.04 34.53 17.09
N ILE A 262 43.80 34.22 15.82
CA ILE A 262 43.11 33.00 15.41
C ILE A 262 44.07 31.82 15.65
N GLU A 263 43.62 30.79 16.34
CA GLU A 263 44.41 29.58 16.59
C GLU A 263 44.48 28.68 15.35
N GLN A 264 45.52 27.86 15.25
CA GLN A 264 45.69 26.97 14.10
C GLN A 264 44.59 25.91 14.06
N GLY A 265 43.85 25.86 12.94
CA GLY A 265 42.71 24.95 12.77
C GLY A 265 41.36 25.51 13.24
N TYR A 266 41.28 26.78 13.69
CA TYR A 266 40.01 27.42 14.07
C TYR A 266 38.94 27.35 12.98
N GLU A 267 39.34 27.36 11.71
CA GLU A 267 38.47 27.24 10.52
C GLU A 267 37.91 25.82 10.27
N SER A 268 38.39 24.78 10.96
CA SER A 268 37.89 23.41 10.82
C SER A 268 36.43 23.28 11.29
N MET A 269 35.66 22.46 10.57
CA MET A 269 34.30 22.04 10.93
C MET A 269 34.18 20.51 11.03
N ASP A 270 35.30 19.79 11.08
CA ASP A 270 35.36 18.32 10.95
C ASP A 270 34.72 17.58 12.15
N ALA A 271 34.57 18.28 13.27
CA ALA A 271 33.85 17.81 14.46
C ALA A 271 32.34 17.57 14.22
N PHE A 272 31.75 18.15 13.16
CA PHE A 272 30.33 17.99 12.81
C PHE A 272 30.08 16.78 11.90
N SER A 273 30.69 15.64 12.22
CA SER A 273 30.49 14.37 11.54
C SER A 273 29.49 13.46 12.27
N VAL A 274 28.65 12.75 11.52
CA VAL A 274 27.57 11.90 12.03
C VAL A 274 27.49 10.61 11.20
N SER A 275 27.53 9.44 11.86
CA SER A 275 27.17 8.16 11.25
C SER A 275 25.67 7.92 11.36
N LEU A 276 25.09 7.29 10.34
CA LEU A 276 23.69 6.84 10.30
C LEU A 276 23.61 5.31 10.11
N ASP A 277 24.70 4.59 10.37
CA ASP A 277 24.82 3.16 10.05
C ASP A 277 23.84 2.34 10.89
N HIS A 278 23.76 2.58 12.21
CA HIS A 278 22.78 1.93 13.10
C HIS A 278 21.32 2.23 12.76
N LEU A 279 21.02 3.41 12.20
CA LEU A 279 19.67 3.72 11.70
C LEU A 279 19.38 2.95 10.41
N THR A 280 20.40 2.73 9.58
CA THR A 280 20.30 1.94 8.35
C THR A 280 20.13 0.44 8.69
N GLU A 281 20.86 -0.08 9.67
CA GLU A 281 20.69 -1.42 10.23
C GLU A 281 19.28 -1.60 10.82
N ALA A 282 18.80 -0.67 11.63
CA ALA A 282 17.46 -0.71 12.21
C ALA A 282 16.34 -0.68 11.15
N VAL A 283 16.47 0.16 10.11
CA VAL A 283 15.52 0.20 8.99
C VAL A 283 15.55 -1.09 8.15
N HIS A 284 16.71 -1.74 8.02
CA HIS A 284 16.82 -3.05 7.37
C HIS A 284 16.25 -4.22 8.20
N ALA A 285 16.05 -4.03 9.51
CA ALA A 285 15.44 -5.02 10.41
C ALA A 285 13.92 -4.85 10.58
N LEU A 286 13.28 -3.92 9.84
CA LEU A 286 11.83 -3.73 9.87
C LEU A 286 11.12 -4.80 9.03
N ASP A 287 10.39 -5.67 9.70
CA ASP A 287 9.48 -6.66 9.11
C ASP A 287 8.16 -6.70 9.91
N PHE A 288 7.17 -7.44 9.45
CA PHE A 288 5.99 -7.76 10.24
C PHE A 288 6.37 -8.73 11.37
N GLY A 289 5.73 -8.59 12.54
CA GLY A 289 5.86 -9.58 13.61
C GLY A 289 5.25 -10.93 13.19
N PRO A 290 5.57 -12.02 13.91
CA PRO A 290 4.76 -13.23 13.80
C PRO A 290 3.29 -12.87 14.09
N ALA A 291 2.37 -13.43 13.32
CA ALA A 291 0.96 -13.37 13.68
C ALA A 291 0.76 -14.22 14.94
N ASP A 292 0.18 -13.65 15.99
CA ASP A 292 -0.35 -14.44 17.09
C ASP A 292 -1.56 -15.22 16.54
N GLU A 293 -1.49 -16.56 16.59
CA GLU A 293 -2.44 -17.49 15.95
C GLU A 293 -3.74 -17.63 16.78
N ASP A 294 -4.42 -16.51 17.03
CA ASP A 294 -5.76 -16.47 17.61
C ASP A 294 -6.81 -16.94 16.56
N GLU A 295 -6.77 -18.22 16.18
CA GLU A 295 -7.83 -18.88 15.41
C GLU A 295 -9.10 -19.02 16.27
N GLU A 296 -9.92 -17.96 16.35
CA GLU A 296 -11.31 -18.08 16.78
C GLU A 296 -12.10 -18.88 15.72
N TYR A 297 -12.02 -20.21 15.85
CA TYR A 297 -12.81 -21.17 15.09
C TYR A 297 -14.30 -20.86 15.29
N PHE A 298 -14.95 -20.35 14.25
CA PHE A 298 -16.40 -20.16 14.26
C PHE A 298 -17.08 -21.53 14.12
N ASP A 299 -17.44 -22.13 15.26
CA ASP A 299 -18.14 -23.41 15.32
C ASP A 299 -19.56 -23.26 14.76
N GLY A 300 -19.72 -23.61 13.48
CA GLY A 300 -21.01 -23.60 12.81
C GLY A 300 -21.81 -24.82 13.24
N GLU A 301 -22.60 -24.69 14.30
CA GLU A 301 -23.49 -25.74 14.81
C GLU A 301 -24.40 -26.30 13.70
N GLU A 302 -24.03 -27.46 13.13
CA GLU A 302 -24.88 -28.22 12.23
C GLU A 302 -25.99 -28.89 13.07
N GLU A 303 -27.17 -28.27 13.15
CA GLU A 303 -28.36 -28.91 13.74
C GLU A 303 -28.73 -30.18 12.95
N GLU A 304 -28.33 -31.35 13.44
CA GLU A 304 -28.81 -32.65 12.97
C GLU A 304 -30.32 -32.76 13.20
N VAL A 305 -31.11 -32.59 12.13
CA VAL A 305 -32.56 -32.75 12.17
C VAL A 305 -32.91 -34.24 12.24
N GLU A 306 -33.37 -34.70 13.42
CA GLU A 306 -33.77 -36.11 13.64
C GLU A 306 -34.74 -36.63 12.57
N GLU A 307 -34.28 -37.58 11.75
CA GLU A 307 -35.13 -38.32 10.81
C GLU A 307 -36.13 -39.19 11.57
N ASN A 308 -37.33 -38.65 11.79
CA ASN A 308 -38.42 -39.34 12.48
C ASN A 308 -38.96 -40.48 11.62
N ALA A 309 -38.42 -41.68 11.85
CA ALA A 309 -38.73 -42.90 11.09
C ALA A 309 -40.25 -43.21 11.04
N ALA A 310 -40.73 -43.54 9.84
CA ALA A 310 -42.13 -43.86 9.62
C ALA A 310 -42.54 -45.18 10.32
N PRO A 311 -43.77 -45.29 10.86
CA PRO A 311 -44.22 -46.48 11.56
C PRO A 311 -44.40 -47.68 10.62
N GLU A 312 -43.84 -48.83 10.98
CA GLU A 312 -43.89 -50.04 10.16
C GLU A 312 -45.31 -50.56 9.91
N ARG A 313 -45.49 -51.07 8.69
CA ARG A 313 -46.76 -51.58 8.16
C ARG A 313 -47.04 -52.99 8.70
N THR A 314 -47.56 -53.09 9.93
CA THR A 314 -47.90 -54.37 10.56
C THR A 314 -48.94 -55.14 9.73
N VAL A 315 -48.50 -56.16 9.00
CA VAL A 315 -49.38 -57.12 8.31
C VAL A 315 -49.88 -58.14 9.32
N MET A 316 -51.19 -58.17 9.59
CA MET A 316 -51.82 -59.26 10.34
C MET A 316 -52.71 -60.10 9.42
N ALA A 317 -52.29 -61.35 9.21
CA ALA A 317 -53.04 -62.38 8.50
C ALA A 317 -53.18 -63.62 9.39
N ALA A 318 -54.34 -63.77 10.03
CA ALA A 318 -54.83 -64.98 10.68
C ALA A 318 -56.37 -64.89 10.70
N SER A 319 -57.09 -65.66 9.88
CA SER A 319 -57.47 -67.05 10.13
C SER A 319 -58.66 -67.21 11.08
N LEU A 320 -59.88 -66.98 10.56
CA LEU A 320 -60.95 -67.98 10.48
C LEU A 320 -62.05 -67.54 9.48
#